data_AF-A0A0F5VB35-F1
#
_entry.id   AF-A0A0F5VB35-F1
#
_cell.length_a   1.000
_cell.length_b   1.000
_cell.length_c   1.000
_cell.angle_alpha   90.00
_cell.angle_beta   90.00
_cell.angle_gamma   90.00
#
_symmetry.space_group_name_H-M   'P 1'
#
loop_
_entity.id
_entity.type
_entity.pdbx_description
1 polymer ?
#
loop_
_entity_poly.entity_id
_entity_poly.type
_entity_poly.pdbx_seq_one_letter_code
_entity_poly.pdbx_strand_id
1 'polypeptide(L)'
;MEGKAYYKSYYRLKLDVQEKLRNMYCPEHDLFMFTNTTDCLVNFLFACQLNKVSVNIDFADEQHYPQYQSLFQLFSEGNISGRQPEIQLVTHLSPVTGNLIDLGQLHGHSILAVDGAQSFATVHHSDLIKHSDIFFAPLHKHAGLHIGIALLAVKKSHPLNKLLSKTLDTASNGARSLRDLMALDKRLSSAHPQCFNNAFIHISPAIEALLNRNGVTVISAGKSHMVVLECQSPVLRQKLAALFSYKPIKNTHRLRISVCHMTDNMRGNVDFSEAFYQSLRLIFDEDNHAK
;
A
#
# COMPACT_ATOMS: atom_id res chain seq x y z
N MET A 1 -26.45 -31.16 8.25
CA MET A 1 -25.07 -31.58 8.61
C MET A 1 -24.00 -31.01 7.67
N GLU A 2 -24.34 -30.59 6.44
CA GLU A 2 -23.41 -30.03 5.44
C GLU A 2 -22.75 -28.69 5.85
N GLY A 3 -23.48 -27.81 6.54
CA GLY A 3 -22.93 -26.52 7.00
C GLY A 3 -21.72 -26.66 7.94
N LYS A 4 -21.72 -27.64 8.85
CA LYS A 4 -20.60 -27.87 9.79
C LYS A 4 -19.32 -28.30 9.05
N ALA A 5 -19.46 -29.12 8.00
CA ALA A 5 -18.34 -29.54 7.17
C ALA A 5 -17.79 -28.36 6.35
N TYR A 6 -18.67 -27.55 5.76
CA TYR A 6 -18.29 -26.33 5.03
C TYR A 6 -17.45 -25.37 5.89
N TYR A 7 -17.96 -24.97 7.06
CA TYR A 7 -17.25 -24.04 7.94
C TYR A 7 -15.89 -24.60 8.38
N LYS A 8 -15.81 -25.89 8.71
CA LYS A 8 -14.55 -26.54 9.10
C LYS A 8 -13.52 -26.51 7.96
N SER A 9 -13.94 -26.82 6.73
CA SER A 9 -13.07 -26.77 5.56
C SER A 9 -12.61 -25.35 5.23
N TYR A 10 -13.52 -24.38 5.30
CA TYR A 10 -13.19 -22.97 5.13
C TYR A 10 -12.14 -22.50 6.14
N TYR A 11 -12.33 -22.78 7.44
CA TYR A 11 -11.39 -22.34 8.47
C TYR A 11 -10.01 -22.96 8.30
N ARG A 12 -9.92 -24.24 7.92
CA ARG A 12 -8.63 -24.88 7.63
C ARG A 12 -7.91 -24.18 6.48
N LEU A 13 -8.59 -24.00 5.35
CA LEU A 13 -8.02 -23.29 4.20
C LEU A 13 -7.61 -21.86 4.56
N LYS A 14 -8.38 -21.18 5.41
CA LYS A 14 -8.08 -19.81 5.87
C LYS A 14 -6.75 -19.77 6.60
N LEU A 15 -6.54 -20.71 7.53
CA LEU A 15 -5.30 -20.82 8.31
C LEU A 15 -4.11 -21.16 7.40
N ASP A 16 -4.27 -22.11 6.48
CA ASP A 16 -3.22 -22.50 5.53
C ASP A 16 -2.79 -21.31 4.64
N VAL A 17 -3.77 -20.55 4.14
CA VAL A 17 -3.51 -19.34 3.34
C VAL A 17 -2.84 -18.25 4.18
N GLN A 18 -3.30 -18.03 5.41
CA GLN A 18 -2.67 -17.06 6.33
C GLN A 18 -1.21 -17.43 6.62
N GLU A 19 -0.90 -18.72 6.80
CA GLU A 19 0.46 -19.19 7.01
C GLU A 19 1.33 -18.98 5.77
N LYS A 20 0.85 -19.32 4.57
CA LYS A 20 1.56 -19.06 3.31
C LYS A 20 1.88 -17.58 3.12
N LEU A 21 0.90 -16.70 3.33
CA LEU A 21 1.09 -15.25 3.24
C LEU A 21 2.09 -14.73 4.27
N ARG A 22 2.02 -15.23 5.51
CA ARG A 22 2.93 -14.84 6.58
C ARG A 22 4.37 -15.22 6.24
N ASN A 23 4.59 -16.47 5.84
CA ASN A 23 5.91 -16.96 5.48
C ASN A 23 6.49 -16.22 4.27
N MET A 24 5.64 -15.84 3.31
CA MET A 24 6.05 -15.13 2.11
C MET A 24 6.40 -13.66 2.36
N TYR A 25 5.59 -12.95 3.15
CA TYR A 25 5.65 -11.49 3.23
C TYR A 25 6.05 -10.92 4.58
N CYS A 26 5.76 -11.59 5.69
CA CYS A 26 5.83 -10.96 7.02
C CYS A 26 5.92 -12.02 8.13
N PRO A 27 7.02 -12.80 8.18
CA PRO A 27 7.16 -13.91 9.12
C PRO A 27 7.09 -13.47 10.60
N GLU A 28 7.41 -12.20 10.87
CA GLU A 28 7.42 -11.60 12.20
C GLU A 28 6.05 -11.10 12.68
N HIS A 29 5.00 -11.16 11.84
CA HIS A 29 3.69 -10.62 12.15
C HIS A 29 2.63 -11.72 12.24
N ASP A 30 1.63 -11.51 13.09
CA ASP A 30 0.36 -12.23 13.00
C ASP A 30 -0.54 -11.52 12.01
N LEU A 31 -1.33 -12.29 11.27
CA LEU A 31 -2.10 -11.83 10.12
C LEU A 31 -3.59 -12.01 10.31
N PHE A 32 -4.33 -10.92 10.09
CA PHE A 32 -5.78 -10.86 10.06
C PHE A 32 -6.19 -10.47 8.64
N MET A 33 -7.11 -11.22 8.04
CA MET A 33 -7.55 -10.95 6.67
C MET A 33 -8.82 -10.10 6.67
N PHE A 34 -8.85 -9.05 5.86
CA PHE A 34 -9.94 -8.11 5.61
C PHE A 34 -10.21 -7.98 4.11
N THR A 35 -11.25 -7.25 3.71
CA THR A 35 -11.66 -7.18 2.29
C THR A 35 -10.82 -6.18 1.49
N ASN A 36 -10.40 -5.09 2.13
CA ASN A 36 -9.56 -4.04 1.55
C ASN A 36 -8.87 -3.25 2.68
N THR A 37 -8.05 -2.26 2.35
CA THR A 37 -7.32 -1.46 3.35
C THR A 37 -8.22 -0.57 4.19
N THR A 38 -9.34 -0.07 3.64
CA THR A 38 -10.34 0.68 4.43
C THR A 38 -10.96 -0.21 5.50
N ASP A 39 -11.31 -1.46 5.14
CA ASP A 39 -11.84 -2.46 6.07
C ASP A 39 -10.79 -2.81 7.15
N CYS A 40 -9.51 -2.93 6.79
CA CYS A 40 -8.43 -3.06 7.76
C CYS A 40 -8.40 -1.87 8.72
N LEU A 41 -8.39 -0.64 8.19
CA LEU A 41 -8.31 0.59 8.97
C LEU A 41 -9.47 0.72 9.95
N VAL A 42 -10.71 0.48 9.50
CA VAL A 42 -11.90 0.54 10.37
C VAL A 42 -11.79 -0.48 11.51
N ASN A 43 -11.42 -1.72 11.22
CA ASN A 43 -11.28 -2.76 12.24
C ASN A 43 -10.09 -2.50 13.18
N PHE A 44 -9.02 -1.90 12.68
CA PHE A 44 -7.90 -1.44 13.50
C PHE A 44 -8.34 -0.36 14.49
N LEU A 45 -8.96 0.71 14.01
CA LEU A 45 -9.44 1.82 14.85
C LEU A 45 -10.48 1.35 15.87
N PHE A 46 -11.39 0.46 15.45
CA PHE A 46 -12.36 -0.17 16.35
C PHE A 46 -11.68 -1.02 17.43
N ALA A 47 -10.67 -1.82 17.07
CA ALA A 47 -9.91 -2.59 18.04
C ALA A 47 -9.14 -1.71 19.02
N CYS A 48 -8.55 -0.59 18.56
CA CYS A 48 -7.93 0.40 19.43
C CYS A 48 -8.95 1.01 20.41
N GLN A 49 -10.11 1.43 19.91
CA GLN A 49 -11.16 2.03 20.73
C GLN A 49 -11.66 1.07 21.83
N LEU A 50 -11.96 -0.19 21.49
CA LEU A 50 -12.41 -1.18 22.47
C LEU A 50 -11.35 -1.47 23.55
N ASN A 51 -10.07 -1.36 23.19
CA ASN A 51 -8.94 -1.58 24.09
C ASN A 51 -8.41 -0.29 24.73
N LYS A 52 -9.09 0.85 24.55
CA LYS A 52 -8.71 2.17 25.08
C LYS A 52 -7.29 2.59 24.68
N VAL A 53 -6.88 2.22 23.47
CA VAL A 53 -5.60 2.61 22.88
C VAL A 53 -5.82 3.87 22.05
N SER A 54 -5.04 4.91 22.32
CA SER A 54 -5.11 6.15 21.54
C SER A 54 -4.37 6.00 20.22
N VAL A 55 -4.95 6.57 19.16
CA VAL A 55 -4.33 6.63 17.83
C VAL A 55 -4.23 8.09 17.44
N ASN A 56 -3.02 8.52 17.12
CA ASN A 56 -2.72 9.83 16.56
C ASN A 56 -2.56 9.66 15.05
N ILE A 57 -3.31 10.45 14.30
CA ILE A 57 -3.34 10.38 12.84
C ILE A 57 -2.59 11.60 12.35
N ASP A 58 -1.59 11.39 11.50
CA ASP A 58 -0.95 12.51 10.82
C ASP A 58 -1.96 13.14 9.84
N PHE A 59 -2.28 14.41 10.05
CA PHE A 59 -3.20 15.15 9.19
C PHE A 59 -2.46 15.94 8.09
N ALA A 60 -1.18 15.63 7.84
CA ALA A 60 -0.45 16.22 6.71
C ALA A 60 -1.25 16.11 5.42
N ASP A 61 -1.45 17.26 4.76
CA ASP A 61 -2.24 17.38 3.55
C ASP A 61 -1.75 16.38 2.49
N GLU A 62 -2.70 15.68 1.86
CA GLU A 62 -2.45 14.75 0.75
C GLU A 62 -1.55 13.53 1.04
N GLN A 63 -1.20 13.26 2.30
CA GLN A 63 -0.40 12.07 2.65
C GLN A 63 -1.24 10.79 2.64
N HIS A 64 -2.47 10.86 3.16
CA HIS A 64 -3.37 9.71 3.27
C HIS A 64 -4.25 9.51 2.03
N TYR A 65 -4.85 8.32 1.92
CA TYR A 65 -5.88 8.07 0.93
C TYR A 65 -7.07 9.02 1.16
N PRO A 66 -7.48 9.86 0.19
CA PRO A 66 -8.46 10.93 0.42
C PRO A 66 -9.79 10.44 1.02
N GLN A 67 -10.20 9.22 0.70
CA GLN A 67 -11.44 8.61 1.18
C GLN A 67 -11.40 8.28 2.67
N TYR A 68 -10.25 8.33 3.32
CA TYR A 68 -10.16 8.20 4.78
C TYR A 68 -10.53 9.49 5.51
N GLN A 69 -10.59 10.64 4.84
CA GLN A 69 -10.78 11.94 5.50
C GLN A 69 -12.05 11.97 6.38
N SER A 70 -13.18 11.48 5.88
CA SER A 70 -14.41 11.41 6.67
C SER A 70 -14.30 10.45 7.86
N LEU A 71 -13.56 9.35 7.71
CA LEU A 71 -13.33 8.42 8.81
C LEU A 71 -12.46 9.05 9.90
N PHE A 72 -11.42 9.79 9.52
CA PHE A 72 -10.53 10.48 10.46
C PHE A 72 -11.26 11.59 11.23
N GLN A 73 -12.16 12.33 10.56
CA GLN A 73 -13.01 13.33 11.21
C GLN A 73 -13.89 12.68 12.29
N LEU A 74 -14.63 11.62 11.95
CA LEU A 74 -15.46 10.89 12.89
C LEU A 74 -14.66 10.32 14.08
N PHE A 75 -13.45 9.83 13.82
CA PHE A 75 -12.57 9.31 14.86
C PHE A 75 -12.06 10.42 15.79
N SER A 76 -11.74 11.61 15.25
CA SER A 76 -11.27 12.75 16.04
C SER A 76 -12.37 13.37 16.94
N GLU A 77 -13.63 13.36 16.49
CA GLU A 77 -14.78 13.85 17.25
C GLU A 77 -15.13 12.92 18.42
N GLY A 78 -14.91 11.62 18.25
CA GLY A 78 -15.07 10.63 19.31
C GLY A 78 -13.87 10.61 20.25
N ASN A 79 -13.72 11.61 21.13
CA ASN A 79 -12.69 11.70 22.19
C ASN A 79 -12.11 10.33 22.63
N ILE A 80 -10.96 9.92 22.08
CA ILE A 80 -10.20 8.75 22.56
C ILE A 80 -9.05 9.23 23.44
N SER A 81 -9.40 9.74 24.61
CA SER A 81 -8.45 9.94 25.72
C SER A 81 -8.20 8.59 26.41
N GLY A 82 -7.54 7.68 25.70
CA GLY A 82 -6.93 6.49 26.28
C GLY A 82 -5.69 6.86 27.10
N ARG A 83 -5.35 6.06 28.10
CA ARG A 83 -3.99 6.08 28.66
C ARG A 83 -3.06 5.43 27.62
N GLN A 84 -1.79 5.83 27.65
CA GLN A 84 -0.73 5.25 26.81
C GLN A 84 -0.85 3.73 26.63
N PRO A 85 -0.48 3.19 25.46
CA PRO A 85 0.36 3.84 24.45
C PRO A 85 -0.42 4.57 23.33
N GLU A 86 0.24 5.58 22.76
CA GLU A 86 -0.23 6.32 21.58
C GLU A 86 0.36 5.70 20.31
N ILE A 87 -0.51 5.24 19.41
CA ILE A 87 -0.10 4.71 18.11
C ILE A 87 -0.11 5.85 17.10
N GLN A 88 0.97 6.04 16.36
CA GLN A 88 1.02 6.95 15.24
C GLN A 88 0.60 6.22 13.96
N LEU A 89 -0.48 6.68 13.33
CA LEU A 89 -0.98 6.18 12.05
C LEU A 89 -0.42 7.01 10.90
N VAL A 90 0.31 6.38 9.99
CA VAL A 90 0.93 7.03 8.82
C VAL A 90 0.61 6.28 7.53
N THR A 91 0.72 6.95 6.39
CA THR A 91 0.74 6.31 5.07
C THR A 91 2.16 6.25 4.55
N HIS A 92 2.72 5.05 4.35
CA HIS A 92 4.13 4.90 3.99
C HIS A 92 4.46 5.60 2.65
N LEU A 93 3.65 5.34 1.62
CA LEU A 93 3.80 5.96 0.30
C LEU A 93 2.47 6.58 -0.11
N SER A 94 2.43 7.91 -0.19
CA SER A 94 1.20 8.64 -0.52
C SER A 94 0.70 8.24 -1.92
N PRO A 95 -0.57 7.82 -2.06
CA PRO A 95 -1.15 7.53 -3.36
C PRO A 95 -1.41 8.79 -4.20
N VAL A 96 -1.32 9.99 -3.60
CA VAL A 96 -1.63 11.28 -4.22
C VAL A 96 -0.37 12.00 -4.67
N THR A 97 0.65 12.07 -3.79
CA THR A 97 1.89 12.83 -4.04
C THR A 97 3.07 11.93 -4.39
N GLY A 98 3.00 10.64 -4.06
CA GLY A 98 4.14 9.74 -4.16
C GLY A 98 5.26 10.05 -3.17
N ASN A 99 4.99 10.86 -2.15
CA ASN A 99 5.90 11.06 -1.04
C ASN A 99 6.04 9.79 -0.21
N LEU A 100 7.28 9.40 0.07
CA LEU A 100 7.65 8.23 0.86
C LEU A 100 8.11 8.69 2.24
N ILE A 101 7.46 8.21 3.29
CA ILE A 101 7.88 8.45 4.67
C ILE A 101 9.06 7.52 5.00
N ASP A 102 10.13 8.06 5.56
CA ASP A 102 11.22 7.28 6.15
C ASP A 102 10.75 6.69 7.49
N LEU A 103 10.29 5.42 7.46
CA LEU A 103 9.82 4.74 8.66
C LEU A 103 10.95 4.49 9.66
N GLY A 104 12.21 4.43 9.21
CA GLY A 104 13.37 4.23 10.06
C GLY A 104 13.58 5.39 11.04
N GLN A 105 13.26 6.62 10.63
CA GLN A 105 13.34 7.81 11.50
C GLN A 105 12.22 7.90 12.52
N LEU A 106 11.07 7.26 12.26
CA LEU A 106 9.94 7.24 13.19
C LEU A 106 10.05 6.06 14.16
N HIS A 107 10.69 4.97 13.73
CA HIS A 107 10.81 3.76 14.51
C HIS A 107 11.60 3.98 15.81
N GLY A 108 11.05 3.49 16.93
CA GLY A 108 11.65 3.65 18.26
C GLY A 108 11.26 4.93 18.99
N HIS A 109 10.59 5.88 18.32
CA HIS A 109 10.03 7.08 18.94
C HIS A 109 8.54 6.93 19.26
N SER A 110 7.80 6.22 18.42
CA SER A 110 6.38 5.93 18.58
C SER A 110 6.07 4.50 18.15
N ILE A 111 4.90 4.00 18.53
CA ILE A 111 4.36 2.77 17.95
C ILE A 111 3.77 3.12 16.60
N LEU A 112 4.13 2.38 15.54
CA LEU A 112 3.74 2.70 14.18
C LEU A 112 2.65 1.77 13.64
N ALA A 113 1.51 2.36 13.27
CA ALA A 113 0.53 1.76 12.37
C ALA A 113 0.67 2.36 10.98
N VAL A 114 0.85 1.51 9.96
CA VAL A 114 1.25 1.95 8.63
C VAL A 114 0.25 1.49 7.57
N ASP A 115 -0.35 2.44 6.85
CA ASP A 115 -0.98 2.13 5.56
C ASP A 115 0.12 1.80 4.53
N GLY A 116 0.25 0.51 4.25
CA GLY A 116 1.21 -0.06 3.31
C GLY A 116 0.64 -0.23 1.91
N ALA A 117 -0.49 0.39 1.54
CA ALA A 117 -1.21 0.05 0.32
C ALA A 117 -0.43 0.26 -0.98
N GLN A 118 0.54 1.16 -1.00
CA GLN A 118 1.42 1.37 -2.15
C GLN A 118 2.85 0.84 -1.89
N SER A 119 3.24 0.49 -0.67
CA SER A 119 4.60 0.03 -0.35
C SER A 119 4.71 -1.49 -0.18
N PHE A 120 3.62 -2.17 0.18
CA PHE A 120 3.59 -3.61 0.36
C PHE A 120 3.82 -4.36 -0.96
N ALA A 121 4.67 -5.39 -0.92
CA ALA A 121 5.10 -6.16 -2.09
C ALA A 121 5.69 -5.29 -3.21
N THR A 122 6.42 -4.23 -2.84
CA THR A 122 7.19 -3.39 -3.75
C THR A 122 8.65 -3.31 -3.30
N VAL A 123 9.48 -2.54 -4.01
CA VAL A 123 10.83 -2.14 -3.57
C VAL A 123 10.90 -1.55 -2.15
N HIS A 124 9.77 -1.07 -1.60
CA HIS A 124 9.65 -0.52 -0.23
C HIS A 124 9.15 -1.53 0.81
N HIS A 125 8.94 -2.79 0.41
CA HIS A 125 8.36 -3.83 1.27
C HIS A 125 9.24 -4.12 2.49
N SER A 126 10.55 -4.28 2.30
CA SER A 126 11.46 -4.60 3.40
C SER A 126 11.44 -3.51 4.48
N ASP A 127 11.38 -2.25 4.08
CA ASP A 127 11.30 -1.11 5.00
C ASP A 127 9.99 -1.12 5.79
N LEU A 128 8.86 -1.33 5.10
CA LEU A 128 7.54 -1.49 5.72
C LEU A 128 7.55 -2.58 6.79
N ILE A 129 8.01 -3.79 6.46
CA ILE A 129 7.97 -4.94 7.38
C ILE A 129 8.91 -4.74 8.57
N LYS A 130 10.10 -4.17 8.33
CA LYS A 130 11.10 -3.96 9.37
C LYS A 130 10.64 -2.96 10.43
N HIS A 131 10.06 -1.83 9.99
CA HIS A 131 9.84 -0.68 10.85
C HIS A 131 8.41 -0.53 11.37
N SER A 132 7.43 -1.22 10.80
CA SER A 132 6.04 -1.19 11.29
C SER A 132 5.78 -2.18 12.43
N ASP A 133 5.10 -1.71 13.49
CA ASP A 133 4.51 -2.57 14.51
C ASP A 133 3.18 -3.15 14.03
N ILE A 134 2.43 -2.33 13.27
CA ILE A 134 1.18 -2.68 12.63
C ILE A 134 1.23 -2.19 11.18
N PHE A 135 0.81 -3.01 10.24
CA PHE A 135 0.57 -2.52 8.88
C PHE A 135 -0.73 -3.09 8.31
N PHE A 136 -1.27 -2.41 7.31
CA PHE A 136 -2.32 -2.97 6.49
C PHE A 136 -2.07 -2.74 5.00
N ALA A 137 -2.39 -3.75 4.20
CA ALA A 137 -2.05 -3.78 2.78
C ALA A 137 -3.00 -4.65 1.96
N PRO A 138 -3.37 -4.24 0.73
CA PRO A 138 -4.20 -5.04 -0.14
C PRO A 138 -3.35 -6.06 -0.93
N LEU A 139 -3.94 -7.22 -1.25
CA LEU A 139 -3.25 -8.24 -2.03
C LEU A 139 -3.37 -8.07 -3.55
N HIS A 140 -4.22 -7.17 -4.04
CA HIS A 140 -4.51 -6.99 -5.48
C HIS A 140 -3.73 -5.89 -6.18
N LYS A 141 -2.91 -5.13 -5.46
CA LYS A 141 -2.07 -4.10 -6.06
C LYS A 141 -0.73 -4.74 -6.45
N HIS A 142 0.32 -4.43 -5.72
CA HIS A 142 1.69 -4.83 -6.07
C HIS A 142 2.03 -6.27 -5.70
N ALA A 143 1.19 -6.92 -4.87
CA ALA A 143 1.25 -8.35 -4.66
C ALA A 143 0.63 -9.14 -5.82
N GLY A 144 -0.28 -8.55 -6.60
CA GLY A 144 -0.88 -9.21 -7.77
C GLY A 144 -1.59 -10.54 -7.48
N LEU A 145 -2.08 -10.76 -6.25
CA LEU A 145 -2.62 -12.06 -5.83
C LEU A 145 -4.13 -12.17 -5.98
N HIS A 146 -4.91 -11.32 -5.28
CA HIS A 146 -6.37 -11.46 -5.26
C HIS A 146 -7.10 -10.16 -4.87
N ILE A 147 -8.14 -9.78 -5.62
CA ILE A 147 -9.05 -8.65 -5.33
C ILE A 147 -9.98 -9.01 -4.16
N GLY A 148 -10.29 -8.05 -3.30
CA GLY A 148 -11.19 -8.29 -2.17
C GLY A 148 -10.54 -9.00 -0.98
N ILE A 149 -9.20 -9.09 -0.95
CA ILE A 149 -8.44 -9.52 0.23
C ILE A 149 -7.35 -8.49 0.54
N ALA A 150 -7.25 -8.12 1.81
CA ALA A 150 -6.22 -7.30 2.41
C ALA A 150 -5.78 -7.91 3.74
N LEU A 151 -4.57 -7.55 4.16
CA LEU A 151 -3.97 -7.96 5.41
C LEU A 151 -3.98 -6.80 6.37
N LEU A 152 -4.31 -7.07 7.62
CA LEU A 152 -3.91 -6.29 8.78
C LEU A 152 -2.95 -7.19 9.55
N ALA A 153 -1.75 -6.68 9.81
CA ALA A 153 -0.65 -7.42 10.39
C ALA A 153 -0.19 -6.74 11.67
N VAL A 154 0.08 -7.52 12.73
CA VAL A 154 0.59 -7.00 14.00
C VAL A 154 1.83 -7.78 14.41
N LYS A 155 2.93 -7.08 14.68
CA LYS A 155 4.24 -7.69 14.99
C LYS A 155 4.14 -8.56 16.25
N LYS A 156 4.53 -9.83 16.14
CA LYS A 156 4.36 -10.86 17.19
C LYS A 156 5.06 -10.50 18.50
N SER A 157 6.24 -9.88 18.39
CA SER A 157 7.03 -9.46 19.54
C SER A 157 6.47 -8.23 20.26
N HIS A 158 5.54 -7.50 19.64
CA HIS A 158 5.05 -6.23 20.16
C HIS A 158 3.89 -6.45 21.16
N PRO A 159 3.85 -5.76 22.33
CA PRO A 159 2.79 -5.93 23.33
C PRO A 159 1.36 -5.72 22.80
N LEU A 160 1.18 -4.84 21.81
CA LEU A 160 -0.10 -4.59 21.17
C LEU A 160 -0.68 -5.81 20.47
N ASN A 161 0.13 -6.77 20.05
CA ASN A 161 -0.36 -8.00 19.46
C ASN A 161 -1.32 -8.70 20.42
N LYS A 162 -0.91 -8.95 21.68
CA LYS A 162 -1.76 -9.59 22.68
C LYS A 162 -3.02 -8.78 22.99
N LEU A 163 -2.90 -7.45 22.97
CA LEU A 163 -3.99 -6.53 23.27
C LEU A 163 -5.06 -6.52 22.17
N LEU A 164 -4.64 -6.42 20.90
CA LEU A 164 -5.55 -6.23 19.77
C LEU A 164 -6.02 -7.54 19.15
N SER A 165 -5.25 -8.63 19.26
CA SER A 165 -5.51 -9.89 18.55
C SER A 165 -6.89 -10.47 18.84
N LYS A 166 -7.36 -10.46 20.09
CA LYS A 166 -8.69 -11.00 20.42
C LYS A 166 -9.82 -10.31 19.64
N THR A 167 -9.75 -8.99 19.52
CA THR A 167 -10.75 -8.21 18.78
C THR A 167 -10.62 -8.43 17.28
N LEU A 168 -9.39 -8.40 16.76
CA LEU A 168 -9.10 -8.57 15.34
C LEU A 168 -9.39 -10.00 14.84
N ASP A 169 -9.13 -11.02 15.67
CA ASP A 169 -9.52 -12.40 15.42
C ASP A 169 -11.03 -12.49 15.30
N THR A 170 -11.77 -11.93 16.27
CA THR A 170 -13.23 -11.93 16.27
C THR A 170 -13.78 -11.27 15.00
N ALA A 171 -13.27 -10.09 14.64
CA ALA A 171 -13.70 -9.36 13.46
C ALA A 171 -13.35 -10.06 12.14
N SER A 172 -12.17 -10.69 12.06
CA SER A 172 -11.72 -11.39 10.86
C SER A 172 -12.25 -12.82 10.76
N ASN A 173 -12.92 -13.36 11.79
CA ASN A 173 -13.34 -14.76 11.83
C ASN A 173 -14.48 -15.09 10.86
N GLY A 174 -15.27 -14.09 10.46
CA GLY A 174 -16.41 -14.28 9.56
C GLY A 174 -16.05 -15.07 8.30
N ALA A 175 -16.91 -16.02 7.94
CA ALA A 175 -16.76 -16.76 6.70
C ALA A 175 -16.92 -15.82 5.51
N ARG A 176 -15.99 -15.89 4.56
CA ARG A 176 -16.02 -15.16 3.29
C ARG A 176 -16.24 -16.12 2.14
N SER A 177 -16.17 -15.59 0.92
CA SER A 177 -16.16 -16.38 -0.31
C SER A 177 -15.09 -17.46 -0.23
N LEU A 178 -15.52 -18.72 -0.08
CA LEU A 178 -14.63 -19.87 -0.15
C LEU A 178 -13.94 -19.93 -1.52
N ARG A 179 -14.63 -19.50 -2.58
CA ARG A 179 -14.09 -19.41 -3.94
C ARG A 179 -12.88 -18.47 -4.00
N ASP A 180 -12.97 -17.30 -3.39
CA ASP A 180 -11.89 -16.31 -3.38
C ASP A 180 -10.68 -16.83 -2.62
N LEU A 181 -10.93 -17.50 -1.50
CA LEU A 181 -9.88 -18.12 -0.69
C LEU A 181 -9.19 -19.28 -1.42
N MET A 182 -9.94 -20.12 -2.14
CA MET A 182 -9.38 -21.18 -3.00
C MET A 182 -8.58 -20.61 -4.18
N ALA A 183 -9.04 -19.51 -4.78
CA ALA A 183 -8.32 -18.85 -5.86
C ALA A 183 -6.98 -18.26 -5.36
N LEU A 184 -7.00 -17.62 -4.18
CA LEU A 184 -5.79 -17.13 -3.52
C LEU A 184 -4.84 -18.28 -3.17
N ASP A 185 -5.33 -19.37 -2.60
CA ASP A 185 -4.52 -20.55 -2.27
C ASP A 185 -3.84 -21.15 -3.51
N LYS A 186 -4.59 -21.28 -4.61
CA LYS A 186 -4.07 -21.74 -5.90
C LYS A 186 -2.96 -20.82 -6.42
N ARG A 187 -3.13 -19.50 -6.28
CA ARG A 187 -2.13 -18.52 -6.72
C ARG A 187 -0.86 -18.62 -5.87
N LEU A 188 -0.99 -18.69 -4.55
CA LEU A 188 0.13 -18.83 -3.61
C LEU A 188 0.90 -20.15 -3.77
N SER A 189 0.21 -21.20 -4.19
CA SER A 189 0.79 -22.54 -4.39
C SER A 189 1.37 -22.75 -5.79
N SER A 190 1.32 -21.73 -6.66
CA SER A 190 1.93 -21.82 -7.99
C SER A 190 3.46 -21.78 -7.90
N ALA A 191 4.15 -22.39 -8.86
CA ALA A 191 5.61 -22.45 -8.86
C ALA A 191 6.27 -21.05 -8.93
N HIS A 192 5.59 -20.09 -9.56
CA HIS A 192 6.05 -18.70 -9.70
C HIS A 192 4.90 -17.74 -9.42
N PRO A 193 4.58 -17.47 -8.14
CA PRO A 193 3.39 -16.71 -7.76
C PRO A 193 3.40 -15.24 -8.22
N GLN A 194 4.53 -14.74 -8.76
CA GLN A 194 4.69 -13.37 -9.28
C GLN A 194 4.03 -12.37 -8.33
N CYS A 195 4.60 -12.29 -7.13
CA CYS A 195 3.97 -11.78 -5.94
C CYS A 195 4.66 -10.54 -5.35
N PHE A 196 5.68 -10.02 -6.05
CA PHE A 196 6.40 -8.78 -5.72
C PHE A 196 6.61 -7.91 -6.96
N ASN A 197 6.35 -6.61 -6.85
CA ASN A 197 6.71 -5.61 -7.85
C ASN A 197 8.09 -5.01 -7.57
N ASN A 198 9.10 -5.45 -8.31
CA ASN A 198 10.49 -5.00 -8.12
C ASN A 198 10.87 -3.82 -9.03
N ALA A 199 9.92 -3.26 -9.78
CA ALA A 199 10.16 -2.11 -10.64
C ALA A 199 10.31 -0.81 -9.84
N PHE A 200 11.17 0.09 -10.32
CA PHE A 200 11.23 1.45 -9.84
C PHE A 200 11.60 2.44 -10.94
N ILE A 201 11.28 3.71 -10.69
CA ILE A 201 11.77 4.89 -11.39
C ILE A 201 12.49 5.73 -10.36
N HIS A 202 13.70 6.16 -10.71
CA HIS A 202 14.42 7.24 -10.06
C HIS A 202 14.41 8.48 -10.96
N ILE A 203 13.87 9.59 -10.44
CA ILE A 203 13.88 10.87 -11.15
C ILE A 203 15.28 11.48 -11.01
N SER A 204 16.08 11.35 -12.06
CA SER A 204 17.39 11.98 -12.16
C SER A 204 17.25 13.47 -12.50
N PRO A 205 18.29 14.29 -12.24
CA PRO A 205 18.28 15.71 -12.62
C PRO A 205 18.00 15.95 -14.11
N ALA A 206 18.39 15.02 -14.99
CA ALA A 206 18.12 15.11 -16.43
C ALA A 206 16.63 14.88 -16.77
N ILE A 207 15.98 13.92 -16.10
CA ILE A 207 14.53 13.69 -16.23
C ILE A 207 13.76 14.91 -15.72
N GLU A 208 14.15 15.41 -14.54
CA GLU A 208 13.52 16.57 -13.93
C GLU A 208 13.65 17.83 -14.81
N ALA A 209 14.85 18.10 -15.34
CA ALA A 209 15.08 19.22 -16.26
C ALA A 209 14.26 19.08 -17.56
N LEU A 210 14.14 17.86 -18.10
CA LEU A 210 13.32 17.56 -19.28
C LEU A 210 11.82 17.80 -19.02
N LEU A 211 11.31 17.45 -17.85
CA LEU A 211 9.93 17.70 -17.47
C LEU A 211 9.68 19.19 -17.23
N ASN A 212 10.54 19.84 -16.43
CA ASN A 212 10.40 21.24 -16.05
C ASN A 212 10.45 22.18 -17.27
N ARG A 213 11.36 21.96 -18.23
CA ARG A 213 11.45 22.77 -19.45
C ARG A 213 10.20 22.68 -20.34
N ASN A 214 9.38 21.64 -20.16
CA ASN A 214 8.13 21.40 -20.87
C ASN A 214 6.89 21.69 -20.00
N GLY A 215 7.05 22.38 -18.87
CA GLY A 215 5.93 22.79 -18.01
C GLY A 215 5.29 21.64 -17.23
N VAL A 216 6.06 20.59 -16.91
CA VAL A 216 5.65 19.47 -16.06
C VAL A 216 6.49 19.46 -14.80
N THR A 217 5.85 19.52 -13.64
CA THR A 217 6.52 19.49 -12.34
C THR A 217 6.48 18.08 -11.76
N VAL A 218 7.60 17.63 -11.19
CA VAL A 218 7.64 16.37 -10.43
C VAL A 218 7.23 16.65 -8.99
N ILE A 219 6.21 15.94 -8.49
CA ILE A 219 5.71 16.06 -7.12
C ILE A 219 6.33 14.99 -6.21
N SER A 220 6.50 13.78 -6.73
CA SER A 220 7.06 12.66 -5.97
C SER A 220 8.56 12.81 -5.75
N ALA A 221 9.06 12.33 -4.61
CA ALA A 221 10.49 12.32 -4.30
C ALA A 221 11.07 10.90 -4.32
N GLY A 222 12.38 10.82 -4.56
CA GLY A 222 13.16 9.60 -4.39
C GLY A 222 12.95 8.53 -5.46
N LYS A 223 13.17 7.27 -5.08
CA LYS A 223 13.07 6.08 -5.94
C LYS A 223 11.81 5.32 -5.59
N SER A 224 10.93 5.08 -6.55
CA SER A 224 9.69 4.33 -6.30
C SER A 224 9.13 3.70 -7.56
N HIS A 225 8.23 2.72 -7.43
CA HIS A 225 7.51 2.12 -8.56
C HIS A 225 6.46 3.07 -9.19
N MET A 226 6.28 4.26 -8.62
CA MET A 226 5.37 5.28 -9.11
C MET A 226 5.98 6.69 -8.98
N VAL A 227 5.58 7.57 -9.90
CA VAL A 227 5.95 8.98 -9.95
C VAL A 227 4.69 9.80 -10.10
N VAL A 228 4.58 10.91 -9.39
CA VAL A 228 3.48 11.85 -9.53
C VAL A 228 3.99 13.10 -10.23
N LEU A 229 3.33 13.44 -11.33
CA LEU A 229 3.62 14.61 -12.14
C LEU A 229 2.44 15.58 -12.09
N GLU A 230 2.71 16.87 -12.03
CA GLU A 230 1.73 17.94 -12.21
C GLU A 230 1.94 18.60 -13.57
N CYS A 231 0.89 18.71 -14.36
CA CYS A 231 0.96 19.30 -15.69
C CYS A 231 -0.33 20.06 -15.97
N GLN A 232 -0.25 21.38 -16.19
CA GLN A 232 -1.43 22.23 -16.40
C GLN A 232 -2.06 22.03 -17.78
N SER A 233 -1.24 21.73 -18.80
CA SER A 233 -1.68 21.52 -20.19
C SER A 233 -2.50 20.23 -20.34
N PRO A 234 -3.80 20.31 -20.72
CA PRO A 234 -4.61 19.12 -20.95
C PRO A 234 -4.09 18.24 -22.09
N VAL A 235 -3.58 18.87 -23.15
CA VAL A 235 -3.01 18.17 -24.32
C VAL A 235 -1.77 17.38 -23.91
N LEU A 236 -0.87 17.99 -23.15
CA LEU A 236 0.34 17.30 -22.70
C LEU A 236 0.02 16.20 -21.69
N ARG A 237 -0.94 16.42 -20.78
CA ARG A 237 -1.43 15.34 -19.90
C ARG A 237 -1.95 14.14 -20.69
N GLN A 238 -2.66 14.38 -21.79
CA GLN A 238 -3.15 13.30 -22.66
C GLN A 238 -2.01 12.56 -23.38
N LYS A 239 -0.98 13.27 -23.85
CA LYS A 239 0.22 12.66 -24.44
C LYS A 239 0.96 11.77 -23.43
N LEU A 240 1.19 12.27 -22.21
CA LEU A 240 1.80 11.49 -21.12
C LEU A 240 0.95 10.25 -20.78
N ALA A 241 -0.37 10.42 -20.70
CA ALA A 241 -1.33 9.34 -20.44
C ALA A 241 -1.35 8.25 -21.53
N ALA A 242 -1.03 8.59 -22.78
CA ALA A 242 -1.02 7.63 -23.88
C ALA A 242 0.20 6.71 -23.86
N LEU A 243 1.32 7.13 -23.27
CA LEU A 243 2.59 6.40 -23.28
C LEU A 243 2.86 5.61 -22.00
N PHE A 244 2.22 5.98 -20.89
CA PHE A 244 2.48 5.36 -19.60
C PHE A 244 1.22 4.74 -19.01
N SER A 245 1.40 3.68 -18.22
CA SER A 245 0.37 3.24 -17.29
C SER A 245 0.16 4.33 -16.24
N TYR A 246 -1.01 4.94 -16.22
CA TYR A 246 -1.28 6.12 -15.40
C TYR A 246 -2.61 6.03 -14.64
N LYS A 247 -2.72 6.84 -13.60
CA LYS A 247 -3.96 7.14 -12.89
C LYS A 247 -4.08 8.65 -12.69
N PRO A 248 -5.15 9.30 -13.17
CA PRO A 248 -5.38 10.71 -12.86
C PRO A 248 -5.75 10.85 -11.37
N ILE A 249 -5.22 11.91 -10.74
CA ILE A 249 -5.59 12.28 -9.39
C ILE A 249 -6.79 13.23 -9.47
N LYS A 250 -7.92 12.80 -8.92
CA LYS A 250 -9.19 13.53 -9.00
C LYS A 250 -9.04 14.96 -8.46
N ASN A 251 -9.71 15.91 -9.11
CA ASN A 251 -9.74 17.33 -8.72
C ASN A 251 -8.36 18.02 -8.69
N THR A 252 -7.38 17.49 -9.43
CA THR A 252 -6.05 18.09 -9.55
C THR A 252 -5.58 18.05 -11.00
N HIS A 253 -4.46 18.70 -11.29
CA HIS A 253 -3.75 18.61 -12.57
C HIS A 253 -2.66 17.52 -12.56
N ARG A 254 -2.78 16.54 -11.65
CA ARG A 254 -1.76 15.53 -11.41
C ARG A 254 -2.07 14.19 -12.06
N LEU A 255 -1.00 13.55 -12.52
CA LEU A 255 -0.98 12.22 -13.09
C LEU A 255 -0.02 11.37 -12.28
N ARG A 256 -0.48 10.21 -11.82
CA ARG A 256 0.38 9.21 -11.23
C ARG A 256 0.76 8.18 -12.28
N ILE A 257 2.03 8.13 -12.64
CA ILE A 257 2.60 7.13 -13.53
C ILE A 257 3.14 5.97 -12.69
N SER A 258 2.97 4.74 -13.15
CA SER A 258 3.43 3.56 -12.42
C SER A 258 4.09 2.54 -13.34
N VAL A 259 5.14 1.91 -12.82
CA VAL A 259 5.85 0.80 -13.47
C VAL A 259 5.63 -0.49 -12.69
N CYS A 260 5.71 -1.61 -13.40
CA CYS A 260 5.45 -2.91 -12.85
C CYS A 260 6.41 -3.95 -13.42
N HIS A 261 7.04 -4.71 -12.54
CA HIS A 261 7.82 -5.89 -12.88
C HIS A 261 7.59 -6.96 -11.81
N MET A 262 6.66 -7.88 -12.10
CA MET A 262 6.23 -8.90 -11.15
C MET A 262 7.21 -10.06 -11.11
N THR A 263 7.68 -10.40 -9.91
CA THR A 263 8.66 -11.46 -9.64
C THR A 263 8.18 -12.33 -8.48
N ASP A 264 8.76 -13.52 -8.32
CA ASP A 264 8.41 -14.44 -7.23
C ASP A 264 9.15 -14.14 -5.91
N ASN A 265 10.09 -13.19 -5.90
CA ASN A 265 10.87 -12.84 -4.72
C ASN A 265 11.37 -11.38 -4.77
N MET A 266 11.78 -10.85 -3.61
CA MET A 266 12.27 -9.46 -3.47
C MET A 266 13.68 -9.20 -4.01
N ARG A 267 14.34 -10.15 -4.69
CA ARG A 267 15.71 -9.98 -5.20
C ARG A 267 15.69 -9.35 -6.60
N GLY A 268 16.62 -8.44 -6.85
CA GLY A 268 16.83 -7.83 -8.15
C GLY A 268 15.78 -6.78 -8.50
N ASN A 269 15.96 -5.56 -8.00
CA ASN A 269 15.15 -4.41 -8.40
C ASN A 269 15.44 -4.06 -9.87
N VAL A 270 14.40 -3.76 -10.64
CA VAL A 270 14.50 -3.40 -12.05
C VAL A 270 14.30 -1.90 -12.21
N ASP A 271 15.31 -1.24 -12.79
CA ASP A 271 15.31 0.19 -13.03
C ASP A 271 14.63 0.54 -14.36
N PHE A 272 13.56 1.33 -14.31
CA PHE A 272 12.84 1.84 -15.47
C PHE A 272 13.17 3.31 -15.78
N SER A 273 14.12 3.95 -15.08
CA SER A 273 14.47 5.36 -15.27
C SER A 273 14.87 5.70 -16.69
N GLU A 274 15.71 4.87 -17.31
CA GLU A 274 16.18 5.12 -18.68
C GLU A 274 15.04 4.98 -19.68
N ALA A 275 14.25 3.91 -19.59
CA ALA A 275 13.08 3.72 -20.44
C ALA A 275 12.07 4.87 -20.27
N PHE A 276 11.83 5.31 -19.04
CA PHE A 276 10.99 6.46 -18.73
C PHE A 276 11.53 7.74 -19.37
N TYR A 277 12.84 8.00 -19.27
CA TYR A 277 13.49 9.16 -19.88
C TYR A 277 13.36 9.16 -21.40
N GLN A 278 13.61 8.02 -22.06
CA GLN A 278 13.49 7.90 -23.52
C GLN A 278 12.03 8.11 -23.98
N SER A 279 11.05 7.56 -23.28
CA SER A 279 9.63 7.83 -23.57
C SER A 279 9.26 9.30 -23.43
N LEU A 280 9.80 10.00 -22.42
CA LEU A 280 9.59 11.44 -22.27
C LEU A 280 10.23 12.22 -23.44
N ARG A 281 11.42 11.83 -23.88
CA ARG A 281 12.08 12.48 -25.03
C ARG A 281 11.25 12.37 -26.30
N LEU A 282 10.65 11.20 -26.57
CA LEU A 282 9.78 11.03 -27.74
C LEU A 282 8.61 12.04 -27.72
N ILE A 283 7.98 12.26 -26.56
CA ILE A 283 6.89 13.24 -26.43
C ILE A 283 7.35 14.66 -26.73
N PHE A 284 8.49 15.05 -26.17
CA PHE A 284 8.94 16.43 -26.15
C PHE A 284 9.77 16.82 -27.38
N ASP A 285 10.42 15.85 -28.04
CA ASP A 285 11.19 16.08 -29.26
C ASP A 285 10.26 16.15 -30.49
N GLU A 286 9.12 15.43 -30.51
CA GLU A 286 8.08 15.56 -31.56
C GLU A 286 7.47 16.98 -31.64
N ASP A 287 7.34 17.68 -30.50
CA ASP A 287 6.79 19.04 -30.46
C ASP A 287 7.76 20.14 -30.93
N ASN A 288 9.06 19.83 -31.07
CA ASN A 288 10.05 20.77 -31.60
C ASN A 288 10.14 20.75 -33.14
N HIS A 289 9.58 19.74 -33.80
CA HIS A 289 9.57 19.65 -35.27
C HIS A 289 8.27 20.17 -35.91
N ALA A 290 7.26 20.51 -35.11
CA ALA A 290 5.97 21.05 -35.57
C ALA A 290 5.83 22.57 -35.41
N LYS A 291 6.94 23.28 -35.12
CA LYS A 291 7.01 24.75 -35.06
C LYS A 291 7.81 25.33 -36.20
#